data_AF-A0A7V9KGU0-F1
#
_entry.id   AF-A0A7V9KGU0-F1
#
_cell.length_a   1.000
_cell.length_b   1.000
_cell.length_c   1.000
_cell.angle_alpha   90.00
_cell.angle_beta   90.00
_cell.angle_gamma   90.00
#
_symmetry.space_group_name_H-M   'P 1'
#
loop_
_entity.id
_entity.type
_entity.pdbx_description
1 polymer ?
#
loop_
_entity_poly.entity_id
_entity_poly.type
_entity_poly.pdbx_seq_one_letter_code
_entity_poly.pdbx_strand_id
1 'polypeptide(L)'
;MQTEENIVSYTMDEVKAMNARGESQSNWAYVDALTDEELEASIDWEEEGVPDYDSARPDIPGPHQRLAMLIDDDIIAWFRAEVAGTGLGFKTRMNEVLREYMENRREASRPATTGAARRAG
;
A
#
# COMPACT_ATOMS: atom_id res chain seq x y z
N MET A 1 27.31 -11.92 5.13
CA MET A 1 26.65 -11.85 3.82
C MET A 1 26.43 -10.37 3.53
N GLN A 2 27.06 -9.84 2.48
CA GLN A 2 26.85 -8.46 2.05
C GLN A 2 25.74 -8.48 1.01
N THR A 3 24.60 -7.85 1.29
CA THR A 3 23.55 -7.60 0.30
C THR A 3 23.94 -6.36 -0.49
N GLU A 4 24.25 -6.54 -1.77
CA GLU A 4 24.47 -5.44 -2.70
C GLU A 4 23.12 -4.79 -3.02
N GLU A 5 22.84 -3.64 -2.42
CA GLU A 5 21.67 -2.84 -2.73
C GLU A 5 21.93 -2.06 -4.04
N ASN A 6 21.69 -2.69 -5.20
CA ASN A 6 21.76 -2.04 -6.51
C ASN A 6 20.41 -1.45 -6.91
N ILE A 7 19.81 -0.67 -6.01
CA ILE A 7 18.60 0.12 -6.32
C ILE A 7 19.08 1.53 -6.69
N VAL A 8 19.05 1.85 -7.98
CA VAL A 8 19.43 3.16 -8.51
C VAL A 8 18.18 3.98 -8.80
N SER A 9 18.09 5.18 -8.21
CA SER A 9 17.00 6.12 -8.49
C SER A 9 17.30 6.93 -9.76
N TYR A 10 16.38 6.90 -10.73
CA TYR A 10 16.43 7.73 -11.93
C TYR A 10 15.27 8.71 -11.96
N THR A 11 15.50 9.89 -12.54
CA THR A 11 14.42 10.82 -12.89
C THR A 11 13.73 10.38 -14.17
N MET A 12 12.50 10.86 -14.38
CA MET A 12 11.70 10.53 -15.57
C MET A 12 12.42 10.88 -16.89
N ASP A 13 13.15 12.00 -16.91
CA ASP A 13 13.88 12.44 -18.10
C ASP A 13 15.12 11.58 -18.37
N GLU A 14 15.80 11.11 -17.31
CA GLU A 14 16.92 10.18 -17.43
C GLU A 14 16.46 8.82 -17.98
N VAL A 15 15.35 8.28 -17.48
CA VAL A 15 14.78 7.02 -17.99
C VAL A 15 14.42 7.13 -19.48
N LYS A 16 13.82 8.25 -19.90
CA LYS A 16 13.52 8.50 -21.33
C LYS A 16 14.78 8.57 -22.18
N ALA A 17 15.81 9.24 -21.69
CA ALA A 17 17.09 9.34 -22.39
C ALA A 17 17.79 7.97 -22.50
N MET A 18 17.77 7.16 -21.44
CA MET A 18 18.28 5.78 -21.45
C MET A 18 17.55 4.91 -22.47
N ASN A 19 16.22 4.96 -22.48
CA ASN A 19 15.42 4.24 -23.48
C ASN A 19 15.73 4.71 -24.91
N ALA A 20 15.90 6.01 -25.14
CA ALA A 20 16.27 6.56 -26.45
C ALA A 20 17.68 6.12 -26.91
N ARG A 21 18.59 5.85 -25.97
CA ARG A 21 19.93 5.28 -26.24
C ARG A 21 19.92 3.76 -26.41
N GLY A 22 18.76 3.10 -26.29
CA GLY A 22 18.63 1.65 -26.41
C GLY A 22 19.13 0.89 -25.19
N GLU A 23 19.26 1.54 -24.03
CA GLU A 23 19.69 0.93 -22.76
C GLU A 23 18.53 0.20 -22.05
N SER A 24 17.37 0.09 -22.69
CA SER A 24 16.24 -0.70 -22.19
C SER A 24 16.57 -2.19 -22.26
N GLN A 25 16.49 -2.88 -21.13
CA GLN A 25 16.67 -4.33 -21.08
C GLN A 25 15.39 -5.11 -21.46
N SER A 26 14.27 -4.40 -21.60
CA SER A 26 12.96 -4.98 -21.91
C SER A 26 12.72 -5.03 -23.42
N ASN A 27 12.32 -6.21 -23.92
CA ASN A 27 11.92 -6.38 -25.32
C ASN A 27 10.44 -5.97 -25.51
N TRP A 28 10.21 -4.66 -25.64
CA TRP A 28 8.87 -4.11 -25.80
C TRP A 28 8.19 -4.51 -27.12
N ALA A 29 8.97 -4.74 -28.18
CA ALA A 29 8.42 -5.17 -29.46
C ALA A 29 7.82 -6.58 -29.41
N TYR A 30 8.38 -7.46 -28.58
CA TYR A 30 7.81 -8.78 -28.31
C TYR A 30 6.51 -8.68 -27.52
N VAL A 31 6.47 -7.84 -26.49
CA VAL A 31 5.26 -7.63 -25.66
C VAL A 31 4.12 -7.01 -26.48
N ASP A 32 4.42 -6.03 -27.34
CA ASP A 32 3.42 -5.37 -28.21
C ASP A 32 2.86 -6.32 -29.29
N ALA A 33 3.63 -7.33 -29.68
CA ALA A 33 3.22 -8.35 -30.64
C ALA A 33 2.48 -9.54 -30.00
N LEU A 34 2.51 -9.66 -28.67
CA LEU A 34 1.90 -10.77 -27.94
C LEU A 34 0.38 -10.58 -27.87
N THR A 35 -0.38 -11.58 -28.29
CA THR A 35 -1.84 -11.52 -28.21
C THR A 35 -2.35 -11.82 -26.81
N ASP A 36 -3.56 -11.34 -26.48
CA ASP A 36 -4.20 -11.61 -25.19
C ASP A 36 -4.37 -13.12 -24.94
N GLU A 37 -4.65 -13.91 -25.98
CA GLU A 37 -4.82 -15.37 -25.89
C GLU A 37 -3.49 -16.08 -25.57
N GLU A 38 -2.38 -15.64 -26.18
CA GLU A 38 -1.05 -16.16 -25.89
C GLU A 38 -0.56 -15.73 -24.51
N LEU A 39 -0.89 -14.51 -24.08
CA LEU A 39 -0.61 -14.01 -22.75
C LEU A 39 -1.34 -14.86 -21.69
N GLU A 40 -2.64 -15.08 -21.86
CA GLU A 40 -3.46 -15.90 -20.94
C GLU A 40 -2.95 -17.35 -20.88
N ALA A 41 -2.56 -17.92 -22.02
CA ALA A 41 -2.00 -19.28 -22.08
C ALA A 41 -0.59 -19.39 -21.46
N SER A 42 0.12 -18.27 -21.30
CA SER A 42 1.44 -18.23 -20.66
C SER A 42 1.37 -18.21 -19.13
N ILE A 43 0.19 -17.96 -18.55
CA ILE A 43 -0.01 -17.91 -17.10
C ILE A 43 -0.16 -19.33 -16.55
N ASP A 44 0.73 -19.71 -15.64
CA ASP A 44 0.60 -20.96 -14.88
C ASP A 44 -0.33 -20.76 -13.68
N TRP A 45 -1.63 -20.93 -13.92
CA TRP A 45 -2.65 -20.82 -12.87
C TRP A 45 -2.52 -21.87 -11.75
N GLU A 46 -1.82 -22.98 -11.99
CA GLU A 46 -1.57 -24.02 -10.97
C GLU A 46 -0.50 -23.56 -9.96
N GLU A 47 0.51 -22.83 -10.42
CA GLU A 47 1.59 -22.27 -9.59
C GLU A 47 1.25 -20.88 -9.01
N GLU A 48 0.74 -19.95 -9.82
CA GLU A 48 0.44 -18.56 -9.42
C GLU A 48 -0.87 -18.44 -8.61
N GLY A 49 -1.80 -19.36 -8.83
CA GLY A 49 -3.15 -19.29 -8.27
C GLY A 49 -4.02 -18.20 -8.91
N VAL A 50 -5.34 -18.30 -8.74
CA VAL A 50 -6.27 -17.30 -9.27
C VAL A 50 -6.38 -16.13 -8.27
N PRO A 51 -6.08 -14.89 -8.66
CA PRO A 51 -6.22 -13.74 -7.78
C PRO A 51 -7.68 -13.54 -7.37
N ASP A 52 -7.93 -13.44 -6.06
CA ASP A 52 -9.23 -13.06 -5.53
C ASP A 52 -9.37 -11.53 -5.53
N TYR A 53 -9.95 -11.01 -6.61
CA TYR A 53 -10.24 -9.59 -6.75
C TYR A 53 -11.41 -9.11 -5.86
N ASP A 54 -12.21 -10.00 -5.29
CA ASP A 54 -13.36 -9.64 -4.43
C ASP A 54 -12.90 -9.29 -3.00
N SER A 55 -11.85 -9.95 -2.51
CA SER A 55 -11.21 -9.62 -1.22
C SER A 55 -10.08 -8.59 -1.31
N ALA A 56 -9.64 -8.26 -2.53
CA ALA A 56 -8.68 -7.18 -2.78
C ALA A 56 -9.28 -5.85 -2.31
N ARG A 57 -8.95 -5.43 -1.09
CA ARG A 57 -9.19 -4.07 -0.65
C ARG A 57 -8.09 -3.21 -1.24
N PRO A 58 -8.37 -2.39 -2.26
CA PRO A 58 -7.37 -1.42 -2.67
C PRO A 58 -7.15 -0.50 -1.47
N ASP A 59 -5.92 -0.45 -0.95
CA ASP A 59 -5.48 0.57 -0.02
C ASP A 59 -5.37 1.89 -0.80
N ILE A 60 -6.53 2.39 -1.26
CA ILE A 60 -6.64 3.69 -1.89
C ILE A 60 -6.41 4.68 -0.76
N PRO A 61 -5.30 5.46 -0.78
CA PRO A 61 -5.06 6.44 0.26
C PRO A 61 -6.23 7.41 0.22
N GLY A 62 -7.11 7.32 1.23
CA GLY A 62 -8.26 8.21 1.34
C GLY A 62 -7.81 9.67 1.35
N PRO A 63 -8.70 10.64 1.09
CA PRO A 63 -8.33 12.04 1.03
C PRO A 63 -7.65 12.47 2.34
N HIS A 64 -6.33 12.70 2.27
CA HIS A 64 -5.55 13.18 3.41
C HIS A 64 -5.73 14.69 3.53
N GLN A 65 -6.23 15.15 4.69
CA GLN A 65 -6.29 16.57 4.98
C GLN A 65 -4.93 17.05 5.51
N ARG A 66 -4.35 18.08 4.88
CA ARG A 66 -3.18 18.77 5.42
C ARG A 66 -3.63 19.74 6.52
N LEU A 67 -3.28 19.43 7.76
CA LEU A 67 -3.51 20.30 8.92
C LEU A 67 -2.16 20.70 9.52
N ALA A 68 -2.01 21.98 9.86
CA ALA A 68 -0.92 22.43 10.73
C ALA A 68 -1.39 22.30 12.18
N MET A 69 -0.79 21.37 12.93
CA MET A 69 -1.04 21.14 14.36
C MET A 69 0.28 21.24 15.10
N LEU A 70 0.26 21.81 16.30
CA LEU A 70 1.39 21.77 17.22
C LEU A 70 1.34 20.46 17.99
N ILE A 71 2.44 19.71 17.97
CA ILE A 71 2.65 18.48 18.71
C ILE A 71 3.93 18.66 19.50
N ASP A 72 3.95 18.16 20.74
CA ASP A 72 5.13 18.24 21.60
C ASP A 72 6.33 17.51 20.98
N ASP A 73 7.52 18.08 21.17
CA ASP A 73 8.75 17.59 20.55
C ASP A 73 9.12 16.17 20.98
N ASP A 74 8.78 15.79 22.22
CA ASP A 74 9.04 14.46 22.78
C ASP A 74 8.20 13.38 22.10
N ILE A 75 6.94 13.67 21.78
CA ILE A 75 6.05 12.77 21.01
C ILE A 75 6.63 12.58 19.61
N ILE A 76 7.06 13.66 18.96
CA ILE A 76 7.69 13.59 17.63
C ILE A 76 8.99 12.76 17.69
N ALA A 77 9.82 12.99 18.70
CA ALA A 77 11.06 12.25 18.89
C ALA A 77 10.79 10.76 19.11
N TRP A 78 9.78 10.41 19.90
CA TRP A 78 9.38 9.03 20.16
C TRP A 78 8.96 8.29 18.88
N PHE A 79 8.06 8.87 18.09
CA PHE A 79 7.62 8.24 16.84
C PHE A 79 8.74 8.13 15.80
N ARG A 80 9.70 9.07 15.78
CA ARG A 80 10.87 8.98 14.90
C ARG A 80 11.80 7.84 15.32
N ALA A 81 12.00 7.66 16.62
CA ALA A 81 12.81 6.56 17.13
C ALA A 81 12.14 5.20 16.85
N GLU A 82 10.81 5.11 16.97
CA GLU A 82 10.05 3.87 16.71
C GLU A 82 10.21 3.35 15.27
N VAL A 83 10.26 4.26 14.29
CA VAL A 83 10.38 3.90 12.86
C VAL A 83 11.81 3.96 12.32
N ALA A 84 12.80 4.17 13.20
CA ALA A 84 14.19 4.24 12.77
C ALA A 84 14.65 2.89 12.18
N GLY A 85 14.96 2.88 10.88
CA GLY A 85 15.43 1.69 10.17
C GLY A 85 14.35 0.84 9.50
N THR A 86 13.07 1.21 9.59
CA THR A 86 11.97 0.48 8.94
C THR A 86 11.58 1.04 7.56
N GLY A 87 12.14 2.19 7.16
CA GLY A 87 11.78 2.91 5.94
C GLY A 87 10.43 3.64 6.02
N LEU A 88 9.69 3.49 7.11
CA LEU A 88 8.39 4.12 7.35
C LEU A 88 8.55 5.57 7.86
N GLY A 89 7.71 6.48 7.40
CA GLY A 89 7.66 7.85 7.93
C GLY A 89 6.98 7.92 9.29
N PHE A 90 7.51 8.69 10.23
CA PHE A 90 6.92 8.86 11.58
C PHE A 90 5.46 9.36 11.54
N LYS A 91 5.08 10.12 10.50
CA LYS A 91 3.70 10.57 10.27
C LYS A 91 2.76 9.42 9.93
N THR A 92 3.24 8.44 9.15
CA THR A 92 2.45 7.25 8.80
C THR A 92 2.17 6.43 10.06
N ARG A 93 3.21 6.19 10.85
CA ARG A 93 3.08 5.49 12.14
C ARG A 93 2.12 6.20 13.10
N MET A 94 2.24 7.51 13.20
CA MET A 94 1.33 8.33 14.01
C MET A 94 -0.13 8.21 13.55
N ASN A 95 -0.38 8.22 12.24
CA ASN A 95 -1.74 8.06 11.70
C ASN A 95 -2.33 6.68 12.00
N GLU A 96 -1.53 5.61 11.95
CA GLU A 96 -1.98 4.26 12.32
C GLU A 96 -2.44 4.20 13.78
N VAL A 97 -1.62 4.72 14.70
CA VAL A 97 -1.95 4.77 16.14
C VAL A 97 -3.25 5.56 16.37
N LEU A 98 -3.43 6.68 15.67
CA LEU A 98 -4.65 7.47 15.76
C LEU A 98 -5.88 6.70 15.23
N ARG A 99 -5.73 5.93 14.14
CA ARG A 99 -6.83 5.10 13.60
C ARG A 99 -7.23 4.02 14.59
N GLU A 100 -6.27 3.29 15.13
CA GLU A 100 -6.52 2.23 16.12
C GLU A 100 -7.22 2.80 17.35
N TYR A 101 -6.75 3.94 17.85
CA TYR A 101 -7.40 4.65 18.96
C TYR A 101 -8.86 5.02 18.65
N MET A 102 -9.12 5.55 17.45
CA MET A 102 -10.46 5.91 17.00
C MET A 102 -11.38 4.68 16.89
N GLU A 103 -10.90 3.58 16.32
CA GLU A 103 -11.65 2.34 16.13
C GLU A 103 -12.03 1.71 17.47
N ASN A 104 -11.07 1.60 18.39
CA ASN A 104 -11.30 1.09 19.74
C ASN A 104 -12.37 1.90 20.49
N ARG A 105 -12.38 3.23 20.33
CA ARG A 105 -13.42 4.08 20.93
C ARG A 105 -14.76 3.99 20.22
N ARG A 106 -14.79 3.85 18.90
CA ARG A 106 -16.03 3.68 18.14
C ARG A 106 -16.75 2.40 18.55
N GLU A 107 -16.01 1.31 18.70
CA GLU A 107 -16.57 0.03 19.15
C GLU A 107 -17.14 0.11 20.56
N ALA A 108 -16.43 0.75 21.49
CA ALA A 108 -16.92 0.98 22.85
C ALA A 108 -18.17 1.87 22.91
N SER A 109 -18.40 2.71 21.88
CA SER A 109 -19.54 3.62 21.78
C SER A 109 -20.73 3.07 21.00
N ARG A 110 -20.62 1.89 20.36
CA ARG A 110 -21.76 1.26 19.69
C ARG A 110 -22.78 0.84 20.76
N PRO A 111 -23.99 1.45 20.81
CA PRO A 111 -25.01 0.96 21.72
C PRO A 111 -25.37 -0.46 21.30
N ALA A 112 -25.39 -1.38 22.26
CA ALA A 112 -25.92 -2.72 22.05
C ALA A 112 -27.32 -2.58 21.46
N THR A 113 -27.49 -2.95 20.19
CA THR A 113 -28.79 -2.86 19.51
C THR A 113 -29.78 -3.71 20.29
N THR A 114 -30.64 -3.02 21.05
CA THR A 114 -31.87 -3.58 21.60
C THR A 114 -32.77 -3.94 20.43
N GLY A 115 -32.84 -5.22 20.13
CA GLY A 115 -33.75 -5.82 19.16
C GLY A 115 -34.59 -6.89 19.83
N ALA A 116 -35.52 -6.46 20.68
CA ALA A 116 -36.64 -7.28 21.11
C ALA A 116 -37.50 -7.64 19.88
N ALA A 117 -37.37 -8.86 19.38
CA ALA A 117 -38.43 -9.52 18.62
C ALA A 117 -39.27 -10.35 19.59
N ARG A 118 -40.24 -9.69 20.23
CA ARG A 118 -41.45 -10.35 20.73
C ARG A 118 -42.29 -10.81 19.52
N ARG A 119 -42.97 -11.95 19.70
CA ARG A 119 -44.01 -12.62 18.87
C ARG A 119 -43.46 -13.74 17.98
N ALA A 120 -44.10 -14.90 17.86
CA ALA A 120 -45.32 -15.48 18.44
C ALA A 120 -45.30 -16.97 18.10
N GLY A 121 -45.98 -17.80 18.89
CA GLY A 121 -46.22 -19.21 18.57
C GLY A 121 -46.34 -20.03 19.84
#